data_AF-A0A3M7PTN6-F1
#
_entry.id   AF-A0A3M7PTN6-F1
#
_cell.length_a   1.000
_cell.length_b   1.000
_cell.length_c   1.000
_cell.angle_alpha   90.00
_cell.angle_beta   90.00
_cell.angle_gamma   90.00
#
_symmetry.space_group_name_H-M   'P 1'
#
loop_
_entity.id
_entity.type
_entity.pdbx_description
1 polymer ?
#
loop_
_entity_poly.entity_id
_entity_poly.type
_entity_poly.pdbx_seq_one_letter_code
_entity_poly.pdbx_strand_id
1 'polypeptide(L)'
;MTQSCSNISLTKFKKPIRNCYFKLARKNPRWSVRKLTGEWRTYQSSKSSIGRSTVNRRLLDFQLESYNETEKQLLSKEDKKKRLKCDESNFQLVNRKTTARVRRFKNKKYESRFIKQRVQAGGGSVGICGAISSNGTGVCQ
;
A
#
# COMPACT_ATOMS: atom_id res chain seq x y z
N MET A 1 -47.06 18.07 -6.02
CA MET A 1 -45.66 17.79 -5.67
C MET A 1 -45.65 16.66 -4.65
N THR A 2 -45.42 15.44 -5.14
CA THR A 2 -45.51 14.20 -4.36
C THR A 2 -44.12 13.75 -3.92
N GLN A 3 -43.86 13.70 -2.63
CA GLN A 3 -42.82 12.84 -2.07
C GLN A 3 -43.40 12.13 -0.85
N SER A 4 -43.95 10.94 -1.11
CA SER A 4 -44.24 9.94 -0.10
C SER A 4 -42.92 9.36 0.40
N CYS A 5 -42.58 9.62 1.67
CA CYS A 5 -41.55 8.89 2.37
C CYS A 5 -42.01 7.43 2.52
N SER A 6 -41.61 6.56 1.59
CA SER A 6 -41.88 5.14 1.69
C SER A 6 -41.03 4.52 2.79
N ASN A 7 -41.71 4.09 3.84
CA ASN A 7 -41.23 3.21 4.90
C ASN A 7 -40.44 2.03 4.32
N ILE A 8 -39.11 2.06 4.44
CA ILE A 8 -38.28 0.86 4.21
C ILE A 8 -38.42 -0.01 5.45
N SER A 9 -39.44 -0.86 5.40
CA SER A 9 -39.74 -1.88 6.37
C SER A 9 -38.51 -2.77 6.60
N LEU A 10 -37.98 -2.73 7.83
CA LEU A 10 -37.03 -3.69 8.39
C LEU A 10 -37.72 -5.05 8.49
N THR A 11 -37.86 -5.77 7.37
CA THR A 11 -38.40 -7.12 7.39
C THR A 11 -37.47 -8.08 6.67
N LYS A 12 -37.14 -9.16 7.40
CA LYS A 12 -36.53 -10.42 6.94
C LYS A 12 -35.00 -10.54 6.95
N PHE A 13 -34.35 -10.38 8.11
CA PHE A 13 -33.10 -11.11 8.38
C PHE A 13 -33.35 -12.35 9.24
N LYS A 14 -33.73 -13.45 8.57
CA LYS A 14 -33.78 -14.79 9.17
C LYS A 14 -32.35 -15.30 9.46
N LYS A 15 -32.13 -15.61 10.76
CA LYS A 15 -31.20 -16.56 11.40
C LYS A 15 -29.86 -16.05 11.99
N PRO A 16 -29.56 -16.36 13.28
CA PRO A 16 -28.51 -15.74 14.09
C PRO A 16 -27.09 -16.35 13.94
N ILE A 17 -26.89 -17.28 13.00
CA ILE A 17 -25.62 -18.00 12.78
C ILE A 17 -24.72 -17.27 11.75
N ARG A 18 -25.20 -16.20 11.11
CA ARG A 18 -24.61 -15.63 9.88
C ARG A 18 -23.54 -14.54 10.04
N ASN A 19 -23.22 -14.09 11.25
CA ASN A 19 -22.42 -12.86 11.46
C ASN A 19 -21.01 -13.04 12.07
N CYS A 20 -20.50 -14.27 12.23
CA CYS A 20 -19.21 -14.47 12.89
C CYS A 20 -18.00 -13.96 12.08
N TYR A 21 -18.04 -14.12 10.74
CA TYR A 21 -17.01 -13.56 9.84
C TYR A 21 -16.91 -12.04 9.94
N PHE A 22 -18.06 -11.38 10.00
CA PHE A 22 -18.15 -9.94 10.13
C PHE A 22 -17.54 -9.48 11.46
N LYS A 23 -17.85 -10.18 12.57
CA LYS A 23 -17.26 -9.90 13.87
C LYS A 23 -15.72 -10.09 13.86
N LEU A 24 -15.22 -11.15 13.24
CA LEU A 24 -13.78 -11.42 13.10
C LEU A 24 -13.07 -10.37 12.23
N ALA A 25 -13.66 -10.01 11.10
CA ALA A 25 -13.13 -8.99 10.20
C ALA A 25 -13.09 -7.60 10.86
N ARG A 26 -14.12 -7.25 11.65
CA ARG A 26 -14.14 -5.98 12.40
C ARG A 26 -13.15 -5.94 13.57
N LYS A 27 -12.93 -7.05 14.27
CA LYS A 27 -11.90 -7.13 15.32
C LYS A 27 -10.50 -6.99 14.75
N ASN A 28 -10.29 -7.47 13.52
CA ASN A 28 -8.98 -7.53 12.89
C ASN A 28 -9.02 -6.95 11.46
N PRO A 29 -9.09 -5.61 11.32
CA PRO A 29 -9.28 -4.96 10.01
C PRO A 29 -8.14 -5.19 9.02
N ARG A 30 -6.95 -5.54 9.51
CA ARG A 30 -5.76 -5.84 8.69
C ARG A 30 -5.72 -7.27 8.14
N TRP A 31 -6.66 -8.13 8.53
CA TRP A 31 -6.61 -9.52 8.11
C TRP A 31 -7.14 -9.68 6.69
N SER A 32 -6.34 -10.34 5.86
CA SER A 32 -6.78 -10.70 4.50
C SER A 32 -7.92 -11.72 4.54
N VAL A 33 -8.72 -11.74 3.47
CA VAL A 33 -9.79 -12.74 3.25
C VAL A 33 -9.23 -14.17 3.38
N ARG A 34 -7.99 -14.41 2.95
CA ARG A 34 -7.30 -15.70 3.09
C ARG A 34 -7.12 -16.07 4.56
N LYS A 35 -6.64 -15.13 5.38
CA LYS A 35 -6.45 -15.34 6.82
C LYS A 35 -7.78 -15.55 7.53
N LEU A 36 -8.79 -14.72 7.24
CA LEU A 36 -10.15 -14.87 7.76
C LEU A 36 -10.76 -16.24 7.43
N THR A 37 -10.53 -16.75 6.22
CA THR A 37 -11.00 -18.09 5.82
C THR A 37 -10.27 -19.20 6.57
N GLY A 38 -8.96 -19.04 6.82
CA GLY A 38 -8.15 -19.99 7.58
C GLY A 38 -8.57 -20.07 9.05
N GLU A 39 -8.69 -18.93 9.71
CA GLU A 39 -9.14 -18.82 11.12
C GLU A 39 -10.57 -19.31 11.31
N TRP A 40 -11.40 -19.22 10.28
CA TRP A 40 -12.73 -19.81 10.35
C TRP A 40 -12.72 -21.33 10.37
N ARG A 41 -11.82 -21.96 9.61
CA ARG A 41 -11.68 -23.42 9.57
C ARG A 41 -11.27 -23.98 10.93
N THR A 42 -10.50 -23.23 11.70
CA THR A 42 -10.10 -23.60 13.07
C THR A 42 -11.22 -23.34 14.08
N TYR A 43 -12.01 -22.26 13.90
CA TYR A 43 -13.11 -21.91 14.81
C TYR A 43 -14.36 -22.80 14.68
N GLN A 44 -14.63 -23.33 13.47
CA GLN A 44 -15.82 -24.14 13.19
C GLN A 44 -15.44 -25.62 13.02
N SER A 45 -15.51 -26.38 14.11
CA SER A 45 -15.26 -27.85 14.12
C SER A 45 -16.29 -28.67 13.33
N SER A 46 -17.16 -28.06 12.50
CA SER A 46 -18.20 -28.77 11.75
C SER A 46 -18.42 -28.30 10.29
N LYS A 47 -18.23 -29.29 9.40
CA LYS A 47 -19.01 -29.68 8.20
C LYS A 47 -19.11 -28.83 6.93
N SER A 48 -18.54 -27.63 6.80
CA SER A 48 -18.29 -27.12 5.43
C SER A 48 -17.15 -26.11 5.35
N SER A 49 -16.10 -26.45 4.58
CA SER A 49 -15.05 -25.47 4.23
C SER A 49 -15.65 -24.41 3.30
N ILE A 50 -15.98 -23.26 3.85
CA ILE A 50 -16.43 -22.10 3.06
C ILE A 50 -15.26 -21.57 2.23
N GLY A 51 -15.51 -21.36 0.93
CA GLY A 51 -14.50 -20.85 0.00
C GLY A 51 -14.20 -19.37 0.22
N ARG A 52 -12.98 -18.95 -0.16
CA ARG A 52 -12.53 -17.54 -0.08
C ARG A 52 -13.46 -16.59 -0.84
N SER A 53 -13.97 -17.00 -2.01
CA SER A 53 -14.92 -16.24 -2.82
C SER A 53 -16.23 -15.98 -2.08
N THR A 54 -16.73 -16.96 -1.34
CA THR A 54 -17.93 -16.83 -0.50
C THR A 54 -17.70 -15.87 0.66
N VAL A 55 -16.52 -15.91 1.30
CA VAL A 55 -16.16 -14.95 2.35
C VAL A 55 -16.10 -13.54 1.77
N ASN A 56 -15.45 -13.35 0.62
CA ASN A 56 -15.35 -12.05 -0.03
C ASN A 56 -16.72 -11.48 -0.40
N ARG A 57 -17.58 -12.27 -1.06
CA ARG A 57 -18.93 -11.85 -1.43
C ARG A 57 -19.73 -11.41 -0.18
N ARG A 58 -19.65 -12.19 0.89
CA ARG A 58 -20.33 -11.85 2.15
C ARG A 58 -19.81 -10.56 2.78
N LEU A 59 -18.50 -10.30 2.74
CA LEU A 59 -17.95 -9.04 3.25
C LEU A 59 -18.47 -7.85 2.43
N LEU A 60 -18.54 -7.99 1.11
CA LEU A 60 -19.10 -6.98 0.21
C LEU A 60 -20.62 -6.77 0.43
N ASP A 61 -21.39 -7.82 0.69
CA ASP A 61 -22.81 -7.71 1.07
C ASP A 61 -23.01 -6.82 2.32
N PHE A 62 -21.99 -6.73 3.17
CA PHE A 62 -21.95 -5.87 4.36
C PHE A 62 -21.16 -4.57 4.18
N GLN A 63 -20.80 -4.18 2.94
CA GLN A 63 -20.03 -2.98 2.62
C GLN A 63 -18.65 -2.91 3.32
N LEU A 64 -18.04 -4.06 3.63
CA LEU A 64 -16.68 -4.16 4.15
C LEU A 64 -15.70 -4.39 2.99
N GLU A 65 -15.24 -3.29 2.41
CA GLU A 65 -14.24 -3.29 1.36
C GLU A 65 -12.82 -3.12 1.92
N SER A 66 -11.84 -3.59 1.16
CA SER A 66 -10.42 -3.36 1.45
C SER A 66 -9.99 -2.01 0.89
N TYR A 67 -9.60 -1.09 1.77
CA TYR A 67 -8.97 0.17 1.39
C TYR A 67 -7.50 0.17 1.82
N ASN A 68 -6.68 1.00 1.16
CA ASN A 68 -5.35 1.30 1.65
C ASN A 68 -5.46 2.05 2.98
N GLU A 69 -4.56 1.75 3.91
CA GLU A 69 -4.49 2.49 5.17
C GLU A 69 -4.22 3.98 4.87
N THR A 70 -4.99 4.86 5.49
CA THR A 70 -4.75 6.30 5.40
C THR A 70 -3.70 6.68 6.44
N GLU A 71 -2.65 7.37 6.01
CA GLU A 71 -1.65 7.90 6.92
C GLU A 71 -2.24 9.10 7.68
N LYS A 72 -2.26 9.01 9.02
CA LYS A 72 -2.57 10.17 9.84
C LYS A 72 -1.41 11.15 9.74
N GLN A 73 -1.70 12.37 9.26
CA GLN A 73 -0.71 13.42 9.25
C GLN A 73 -0.36 13.79 10.70
N LEU A 74 0.90 13.58 11.10
CA LEU A 74 1.39 13.84 12.46
C LEU A 74 1.48 15.33 12.81
N LEU A 75 1.51 16.21 11.81
CA LEU A 75 1.65 17.66 11.97
C LEU A 75 0.54 18.39 11.21
N SER A 76 0.04 19.47 11.81
CA SER A 76 -0.88 20.40 11.16
C SER A 76 -0.22 21.06 9.94
N LYS A 77 -1.02 21.71 9.08
CA LYS A 77 -0.49 22.40 7.90
C LYS A 77 0.38 23.59 8.30
N GLU A 78 0.04 24.23 9.42
CA GLU A 78 0.70 25.40 9.99
C GLU A 78 2.07 25.01 10.55
N ASP A 79 2.15 23.90 11.28
CA ASP A 79 3.41 23.40 11.85
C ASP A 79 4.39 22.93 10.77
N LYS A 80 3.87 22.37 9.67
CA LYS A 80 4.69 21.97 8.51
C LYS A 80 5.38 23.15 7.84
N LYS A 81 4.78 24.35 7.84
CA LYS A 81 5.39 25.56 7.25
C LYS A 81 6.57 26.07 8.08
N LYS A 82 6.48 25.96 9.40
CA LYS A 82 7.53 26.43 10.33
C LYS A 82 8.73 25.48 10.42
N ARG A 83 8.57 24.24 9.95
CA ARG A 83 9.58 23.19 10.07
C ARG A 83 10.71 23.39 9.06
N LEU A 84 11.93 23.49 9.58
CA LEU A 84 13.16 23.29 8.82
C LEU A 84 13.49 21.80 8.75
N LYS A 85 13.88 21.30 7.58
CA LYS A 85 14.37 19.93 7.39
C LYS A 85 15.81 19.99 6.96
N CYS A 86 16.70 19.36 7.72
CA CYS A 86 18.11 19.23 7.37
C CYS A 86 18.41 17.76 7.13
N ASP A 87 19.16 17.46 6.09
CA ASP A 87 19.60 16.10 5.78
C ASP A 87 20.92 16.11 5.00
N GLU A 88 21.61 14.97 5.02
CA GLU A 88 22.82 14.74 4.26
C GLU A 88 22.51 13.75 3.12
N SER A 89 22.81 14.15 1.90
CA SER A 89 22.60 13.33 0.71
C SER A 89 23.91 13.10 -0.02
N ASN A 90 24.19 11.85 -0.36
CA ASN A 90 25.37 11.48 -1.12
C ASN A 90 24.98 11.16 -2.58
N PHE A 91 25.48 11.96 -3.50
CA PHE A 91 25.25 11.82 -4.94
C PHE A 91 26.46 11.17 -5.61
N GLN A 92 26.25 10.00 -6.19
CA GLN A 92 27.29 9.31 -6.97
C GLN A 92 27.44 9.98 -8.34
N LEU A 93 28.67 10.33 -8.73
CA LEU A 93 28.95 11.00 -10.01
C LEU A 93 28.61 10.10 -11.21
N VAL A 94 28.82 8.79 -11.07
CA VAL A 94 28.41 7.78 -12.06
C VAL A 94 27.26 6.96 -11.48
N ASN A 95 26.04 7.22 -11.96
CA ASN A 95 24.85 6.54 -11.47
C ASN A 95 24.84 5.06 -11.87
N ARG A 96 25.12 4.18 -10.88
CA ARG A 96 25.14 2.72 -11.06
C ARG A 96 23.75 2.14 -11.38
N LYS A 97 22.67 2.85 -11.06
CA LYS A 97 21.28 2.33 -11.10
C LYS A 97 20.55 2.55 -12.42
N THR A 98 21.11 3.33 -13.35
CA THR A 98 20.46 3.52 -14.67
C THR A 98 20.53 2.24 -15.49
N THR A 99 19.43 1.48 -15.47
CA THR A 99 19.25 0.34 -16.36
C THR A 99 18.93 0.87 -17.75
N ALA A 100 19.86 0.76 -18.69
CA ALA A 100 19.63 1.12 -20.08
C ALA A 100 18.82 -0.01 -20.75
N ARG A 101 17.63 0.31 -21.27
CA ARG A 101 16.88 -0.61 -22.12
C ARG A 101 17.47 -0.56 -23.53
N VAL A 102 17.90 -1.71 -24.05
CA VAL A 102 18.50 -1.83 -25.38
C VAL A 102 17.65 -2.79 -26.21
N ARG A 103 17.25 -2.38 -27.42
CA ARG A 103 16.60 -3.26 -28.40
C ARG A 103 17.68 -4.08 -29.11
N ARG A 104 17.65 -5.40 -28.97
CA ARG A 104 18.62 -6.32 -29.59
C ARG A 104 17.98 -7.66 -29.95
N PHE A 105 18.54 -8.35 -30.94
CA PHE A 105 18.20 -9.75 -31.25
C PHE A 105 18.69 -10.70 -30.15
N LYS A 106 17.97 -11.81 -29.93
CA LYS A 106 18.27 -12.78 -28.85
C LYS A 106 19.72 -13.29 -28.88
N ASN A 107 20.26 -13.51 -30.07
CA ASN A 107 21.59 -14.10 -30.28
C ASN A 107 22.74 -13.10 -30.03
N LYS A 108 22.44 -11.81 -29.86
CA LYS A 108 23.45 -10.74 -29.72
C LYS A 108 23.57 -10.23 -28.29
N LYS A 109 23.20 -11.04 -27.30
CA LYS A 109 23.16 -10.61 -25.88
C LYS A 109 24.52 -10.14 -25.36
N TYR A 110 25.61 -10.73 -25.84
CA TYR A 110 26.97 -10.50 -25.33
C TYR A 110 27.85 -9.66 -26.26
N GLU A 111 27.29 -9.05 -27.31
CA GLU A 111 28.05 -8.07 -28.09
C GLU A 111 28.42 -6.89 -27.17
N SER A 112 29.70 -6.49 -27.17
CA SER A 112 30.24 -5.44 -26.30
C SER A 112 29.48 -4.12 -26.39
N ARG A 113 28.90 -3.82 -27.56
CA ARG A 113 28.05 -2.64 -27.81
C ARG A 113 26.79 -2.59 -26.93
N PHE A 114 26.34 -3.74 -26.42
CA PHE A 114 25.15 -3.85 -25.58
C PHE A 114 25.47 -4.14 -24.11
N ILE A 115 26.77 -4.23 -23.77
CA ILE A 115 27.24 -4.47 -22.40
C ILE A 115 27.63 -3.12 -21.80
N LYS A 116 26.93 -2.72 -20.74
CA LYS A 116 27.30 -1.53 -19.96
C LYS A 116 28.53 -1.85 -19.12
N GLN A 117 29.59 -1.07 -19.28
CA GLN A 117 30.79 -1.20 -18.46
C GLN A 117 30.42 -0.91 -16.99
N ARG A 118 30.74 -1.85 -16.10
CA ARG A 118 30.62 -1.63 -14.65
C ARG A 118 31.93 -1.02 -14.16
N VAL A 119 31.89 0.26 -13.77
CA VAL A 119 33.01 0.85 -13.04
C VAL A 119 33.03 0.28 -11.63
N GLN A 120 34.08 -0.49 -11.32
CA GLN A 120 34.33 -1.04 -10.00
C GLN A 120 34.87 0.10 -9.11
N ALA A 121 34.04 0.55 -8.17
CA ALA A 121 34.39 1.43 -7.05
C ALA A 121 34.94 2.86 -7.32
N GLY A 122 35.43 3.23 -8.52
CA GLY A 122 36.22 4.46 -8.73
C GLY A 122 35.53 5.65 -9.40
N GLY A 123 34.24 5.90 -9.14
CA GLY A 123 33.49 6.96 -9.83
C GLY A 123 33.48 8.33 -9.13
N GLY A 124 33.88 8.41 -7.87
CA GLY A 124 33.69 9.59 -7.04
C GLY A 124 32.23 9.84 -6.63
N SER A 125 32.03 10.57 -5.55
CA SER A 125 30.72 10.98 -5.07
C SER A 125 30.81 12.31 -4.34
N VAL A 126 29.73 13.10 -4.38
CA VAL A 126 29.63 14.37 -3.67
C VAL A 126 28.62 14.22 -2.54
N GLY A 127 29.06 14.47 -1.30
CA GLY A 127 28.17 14.65 -0.17
C GLY A 127 27.67 16.09 -0.15
N ILE A 128 26.35 16.27 -0.09
CA ILE A 128 25.70 17.57 0.03
C ILE A 128 24.90 17.57 1.33
N CYS A 129 25.20 18.51 2.22
CA CYS A 129 24.38 18.83 3.37
C CYS A 129 23.52 20.05 3.03
N GLY A 130 22.23 19.99 3.33
CA GLY A 130 21.32 21.09 3.00
C GLY A 130 20.11 21.14 3.91
N ALA A 131 19.54 22.34 4.01
CA ALA A 131 18.32 22.59 4.73
C ALA A 131 17.21 23.01 3.75
N ILE A 132 15.97 22.59 4.01
CA ILE A 132 14.80 23.00 3.24
C ILE A 132 13.63 23.33 4.18
N SER A 133 12.96 24.42 3.87
CA SER A 133 11.74 24.88 4.54
C SER A 133 10.61 25.05 3.52
N SER A 134 9.41 25.41 3.97
CA SER A 134 8.32 25.76 3.03
C SER A 134 8.63 26.98 2.17
N ASN A 135 9.59 27.81 2.58
CA ASN A 135 9.93 29.06 1.91
C ASN A 135 11.08 28.90 0.89
N GLY A 136 11.72 27.72 0.85
CA GLY A 136 12.80 27.42 -0.08
C GLY A 136 13.95 26.65 0.56
N THR A 137 15.03 26.51 -0.22
CA THR A 137 16.29 25.87 0.18
C THR A 137 17.19 26.84 0.92
N GLY A 138 17.89 26.34 1.94
CA GLY A 138 18.85 27.08 2.75
C GLY A 138 20.07 26.22 3.11
N VAL A 139 21.01 26.83 3.81
CA VAL A 139 22.23 26.17 4.31
C VAL A 139 21.99 25.76 5.77
N CYS A 140 22.46 24.58 6.16
CA CYS A 140 22.54 24.20 7.57
C CYS A 140 23.59 25.11 8.23
N GLN A 141 23.16 26.04 9.10
CA GLN A 141 24.06 26.83 9.94
C GLN A 141 24.46 26.04 11.18
#